data_AF-A0A6T7FER1-F1
#
_entry.id   AF-A0A6T7FER1-F1
#
_cell.length_a   1.000
_cell.length_b   1.000
_cell.length_c   1.000
_cell.angle_alpha   90.00
_cell.angle_beta   90.00
_cell.angle_gamma   90.00
#
_symmetry.space_group_name_H-M   'P 1'
#
loop_
_entity.id
_entity.type
_entity.pdbx_description
1 polymer ?
#
loop_
_entity_poly.entity_id
_entity_poly.type
_entity_poly.pdbx_seq_one_letter_code
_entity_poly.pdbx_strand_id
1 'polypeptide(L)'
;MQKATMLRRSIPMVPLTRLILSLLILSSMLHVVSAVEIPIIGGIIDTMVSGATAIVARLVAFWDARTTIEKIPLAIISFFMVAGFLGLDGGETGKYKEIPLSEASNQSTNPRVFFDIEIGGETAGRITMELFASIVPKTAENFRCLCTGEKGKGAVSGKPLCFESSIFPSCDSRIHVSRR
;
A
#
# COMPACT_ATOMS: atom_id res chain seq x y z
N MET A 1 6.37 -36.61 28.80
CA MET A 1 5.59 -37.29 27.74
C MET A 1 4.18 -37.54 28.24
N GLN A 2 3.20 -36.74 27.82
CA GLN A 2 1.88 -37.16 27.33
C GLN A 2 0.95 -35.95 27.18
N LYS A 3 0.29 -35.92 26.01
CA LYS A 3 -0.98 -35.28 25.68
C LYS A 3 -1.07 -33.76 25.63
N ALA A 4 -0.58 -33.24 24.51
CA ALA A 4 -1.21 -32.12 23.81
C ALA A 4 -2.62 -32.53 23.33
N THR A 5 -3.68 -32.01 23.95
CA THR A 5 -5.03 -31.99 23.36
C THR A 5 -5.79 -30.79 23.92
N MET A 6 -6.59 -30.16 23.06
CA MET A 6 -7.47 -29.00 23.30
C MET A 6 -6.79 -27.63 23.25
N LEU A 7 -6.75 -27.07 22.05
CA LEU A 7 -7.39 -25.77 21.77
C LEU A 7 -7.78 -25.72 20.29
N ARG A 8 -8.86 -26.43 19.95
CA ARG A 8 -9.55 -26.32 18.66
C ARG A 8 -10.33 -25.00 18.67
N ARG A 9 -9.66 -23.87 18.42
CA ARG A 9 -10.35 -22.62 18.08
C ARG A 9 -10.84 -22.74 16.64
N SER A 10 -12.13 -23.04 16.53
CA SER A 10 -12.93 -22.98 15.31
C SER A 10 -12.79 -21.60 14.66
N ILE A 11 -12.18 -21.54 13.49
CA ILE A 11 -12.20 -20.36 12.62
C ILE A 11 -13.40 -20.56 11.68
N PRO A 12 -14.40 -19.66 11.67
CA PRO A 12 -15.59 -19.84 10.85
C PRO A 12 -15.25 -19.64 9.35
N MET A 13 -15.18 -20.73 8.58
CA MET A 13 -15.23 -20.74 7.11
C MET A 13 -16.64 -20.36 6.60
N VAL A 14 -17.02 -19.09 6.78
CA VAL A 14 -18.34 -18.58 6.37
C VAL A 14 -18.33 -17.71 5.09
N PRO A 15 -17.23 -17.10 4.59
CA PRO A 15 -17.31 -16.31 3.36
C PRO A 15 -17.28 -17.17 2.08
N LEU A 16 -16.51 -18.27 2.06
CA LEU A 16 -16.35 -19.10 0.85
C LEU A 16 -17.59 -19.96 0.56
N THR A 17 -18.25 -20.47 1.59
CA THR A 17 -19.51 -21.21 1.47
C THR A 17 -20.65 -20.31 0.98
N ARG A 18 -20.66 -19.03 1.37
CA ARG A 18 -21.62 -18.04 0.85
C ARG A 18 -21.34 -17.63 -0.59
N LEU A 19 -20.08 -17.55 -1.01
CA LEU A 19 -19.70 -17.28 -2.40
C LEU A 19 -20.05 -18.46 -3.32
N ILE A 20 -19.82 -19.69 -2.85
CA ILE A 20 -20.19 -20.92 -3.57
C ILE A 20 -21.71 -21.04 -3.66
N LEU A 21 -22.44 -20.73 -2.58
CA LEU A 21 -23.91 -20.73 -2.59
C LEU A 21 -24.46 -19.63 -3.52
N SER A 22 -23.86 -18.44 -3.57
CA SER A 22 -24.26 -17.38 -4.50
C SER A 22 -23.97 -17.74 -5.96
N LEU A 23 -22.86 -18.41 -6.23
CA LEU A 23 -22.51 -18.92 -7.57
C LEU A 23 -23.43 -20.07 -8.01
N LEU A 24 -23.82 -20.95 -7.08
CA LEU A 24 -24.82 -22.01 -7.33
C LEU A 24 -26.22 -21.44 -7.57
N ILE A 25 -26.61 -20.41 -6.81
CA ILE A 25 -27.88 -19.70 -7.03
C ILE A 25 -27.87 -18.97 -8.38
N LEU A 26 -26.75 -18.34 -8.74
CA LEU A 26 -26.60 -17.68 -10.05
C LEU A 26 -26.62 -18.68 -11.21
N SER A 27 -26.01 -19.86 -11.02
CA SER A 27 -26.08 -20.99 -11.96
C SER A 27 -27.53 -21.50 -12.14
N SER A 28 -28.29 -21.62 -11.06
CA SER A 28 -29.70 -22.02 -11.12
C SER A 28 -30.60 -20.94 -11.75
N MET A 29 -30.31 -19.65 -11.50
CA MET A 29 -31.04 -18.54 -12.12
C MET A 29 -30.80 -18.47 -13.63
N LEU A 30 -29.59 -18.81 -14.10
CA LEU A 30 -29.27 -18.86 -15.53
C LEU A 30 -30.05 -19.98 -16.27
N HIS A 31 -30.31 -21.10 -15.59
CA HIS A 31 -31.19 -22.16 -16.12
C HIS A 31 -32.66 -21.74 -16.21
N VAL A 32 -33.15 -20.86 -15.32
CA VAL A 32 -34.52 -20.32 -15.39
C VAL A 32 -34.65 -19.31 -16.54
N VAL A 33 -33.59 -18.56 -16.85
CA VAL A 33 -33.57 -17.62 -17.98
C VAL A 33 -33.56 -18.34 -19.33
N SER A 34 -32.92 -19.51 -19.46
CA SER A 34 -32.96 -20.34 -20.67
C SER A 34 -34.32 -20.98 -21.00
N ALA A 35 -35.30 -20.91 -20.09
CA ALA A 35 -36.66 -21.39 -20.32
C ALA A 35 -37.53 -20.41 -21.12
N VAL A 36 -37.02 -19.19 -21.38
CA VAL A 36 -37.69 -18.16 -22.16
C VAL A 36 -36.89 -17.92 -23.45
N GLU A 37 -37.47 -18.39 -24.56
CA GLU A 37 -37.15 -18.12 -25.97
C GLU A 37 -36.14 -18.99 -26.77
N ILE A 38 -36.72 -19.54 -27.85
CA ILE A 38 -36.21 -20.07 -29.13
C ILE A 38 -35.36 -21.37 -29.10
N PRO A 39 -35.93 -22.52 -29.57
CA PRO A 39 -35.33 -23.86 -29.47
C PRO A 39 -34.09 -24.10 -30.36
N ILE A 40 -33.60 -23.10 -31.11
CA ILE A 40 -32.46 -23.24 -32.02
C ILE A 40 -31.13 -22.88 -31.33
N ILE A 41 -31.14 -22.09 -30.26
CA ILE A 41 -29.93 -21.57 -29.59
C ILE A 41 -29.58 -22.39 -28.32
N GLY A 42 -30.55 -23.10 -27.72
CA GLY A 42 -30.38 -23.82 -26.45
C GLY A 42 -29.29 -24.91 -26.45
N GLY A 43 -29.14 -25.67 -27.54
CA GLY A 43 -28.15 -26.76 -27.60
C GLY A 43 -26.69 -26.31 -27.55
N ILE A 44 -26.38 -25.10 -28.05
CA ILE A 44 -25.03 -24.52 -28.01
C ILE A 44 -24.76 -23.95 -26.60
N ILE A 45 -25.75 -23.32 -25.98
CA ILE A 45 -25.63 -22.79 -24.62
C ILE A 45 -25.44 -23.94 -23.63
N ASP A 46 -26.19 -25.03 -23.74
CA ASP A 46 -26.07 -26.18 -22.84
C ASP A 46 -24.71 -26.88 -22.94
N THR A 47 -24.13 -26.97 -24.15
CA THR A 47 -22.77 -27.51 -24.34
C THR A 47 -21.70 -26.57 -23.80
N MET A 48 -21.87 -25.25 -23.93
CA MET A 48 -20.95 -24.26 -23.35
C MET A 48 -21.03 -24.23 -21.81
N VAL A 49 -22.23 -24.32 -21.23
CA VAL A 49 -22.45 -24.36 -19.77
C VAL A 49 -21.95 -25.68 -19.19
N SER A 50 -22.14 -26.81 -19.87
CA SER A 50 -21.56 -28.11 -19.46
C SER A 50 -20.03 -28.09 -19.50
N GLY A 51 -19.43 -27.49 -20.52
CA GLY A 51 -17.98 -27.31 -20.61
C GLY A 51 -17.43 -26.42 -19.49
N ALA A 52 -18.09 -25.29 -19.21
CA ALA A 52 -17.70 -24.37 -18.15
C ALA A 52 -17.84 -25.01 -16.75
N THR A 53 -18.92 -25.75 -16.49
CA THR A 53 -19.12 -26.47 -15.22
C THR A 53 -18.11 -27.60 -15.03
N ALA A 54 -17.72 -28.32 -16.08
CA ALA A 54 -16.67 -29.34 -16.00
C ALA A 54 -15.28 -28.73 -15.70
N ILE A 55 -14.97 -27.58 -16.28
CA ILE A 55 -13.72 -26.84 -16.01
C ILE A 55 -13.71 -26.34 -14.56
N VAL A 56 -14.81 -25.74 -14.10
CA VAL A 56 -14.96 -25.29 -12.70
C VAL A 56 -14.84 -26.48 -11.74
N ALA A 57 -15.49 -27.61 -12.03
CA ALA A 57 -15.38 -28.82 -11.21
C ALA A 57 -13.94 -29.36 -11.17
N ARG A 58 -13.20 -29.30 -12.28
CA ARG A 58 -11.77 -29.68 -12.33
C ARG A 58 -10.88 -28.71 -11.57
N LEU A 59 -11.16 -27.41 -11.61
CA LEU A 59 -10.44 -26.39 -10.86
C LEU A 59 -10.73 -26.51 -9.35
N VAL A 60 -11.96 -26.83 -8.98
CA VAL A 60 -12.36 -27.12 -7.59
C VAL A 60 -11.71 -28.42 -7.09
N ALA A 61 -11.70 -29.48 -7.88
CA ALA A 61 -11.02 -30.74 -7.53
C ALA A 61 -9.49 -30.56 -7.45
N PHE A 62 -8.90 -29.75 -8.33
CA PHE A 62 -7.49 -29.34 -8.26
C PHE A 62 -7.20 -28.50 -7.00
N TRP A 63 -8.16 -27.67 -6.59
CA TRP A 63 -8.06 -26.89 -5.36
C TRP A 63 -8.16 -27.76 -4.10
N ASP A 64 -9.00 -28.80 -4.12
CA ASP A 64 -9.23 -29.72 -3.01
C ASP A 64 -8.08 -30.76 -2.82
N ALA A 65 -7.40 -31.16 -3.89
CA ALA A 65 -6.39 -32.22 -3.88
C ALA A 65 -4.97 -31.83 -3.43
N ARG A 66 -4.69 -30.57 -3.06
CA ARG A 66 -3.32 -30.11 -2.73
C ARG A 66 -3.27 -29.36 -1.40
N THR A 67 -2.53 -29.93 -0.46
CA THR A 67 -2.28 -29.52 0.93
C THR A 67 -1.87 -28.04 1.09
N THR A 68 -2.42 -27.45 2.16
CA THR A 68 -2.64 -26.02 2.43
C THR A 68 -1.41 -25.11 2.58
N ILE A 69 -0.17 -25.62 2.49
CA ILE A 69 1.04 -24.83 2.85
C ILE A 69 1.73 -24.16 1.64
N GLU A 70 1.65 -24.74 0.43
CA GLU A 70 2.31 -24.16 -0.75
C GLU A 70 1.48 -23.13 -1.52
N LYS A 71 0.15 -23.11 -1.32
CA LYS A 71 -0.79 -22.24 -2.06
C LYS A 71 -0.91 -20.82 -1.51
N ILE A 72 -0.53 -20.61 -0.24
CA ILE A 72 -0.61 -19.31 0.44
C ILE A 72 0.20 -18.22 -0.28
N PRO A 73 1.49 -18.41 -0.64
CA PRO A 73 2.25 -17.35 -1.30
C PRO A 73 1.72 -17.02 -2.70
N LEU A 74 1.29 -18.04 -3.47
CA LEU A 74 0.72 -17.84 -4.80
C LEU A 74 -0.63 -17.13 -4.77
N ALA A 75 -1.46 -17.40 -3.76
CA ALA A 75 -2.74 -16.70 -3.56
C ALA A 75 -2.54 -15.25 -3.11
N ILE A 76 -1.50 -14.97 -2.31
CA ILE A 76 -1.14 -13.61 -1.92
C ILE A 76 -0.64 -12.83 -3.13
N ILE A 77 0.24 -13.43 -3.95
CA ILE A 77 0.75 -12.79 -5.18
C ILE A 77 -0.38 -12.51 -6.17
N SER A 78 -1.31 -13.45 -6.36
CA SER A 78 -2.45 -13.23 -7.27
C SER A 78 -3.42 -12.17 -6.71
N PHE A 79 -3.62 -12.12 -5.40
CA PHE A 79 -4.42 -11.07 -4.76
C PHE A 79 -3.81 -9.69 -4.97
N PHE A 80 -2.49 -9.53 -4.79
CA PHE A 80 -1.80 -8.25 -5.03
C PHE A 80 -1.79 -7.86 -6.51
N MET A 81 -1.58 -8.81 -7.44
CA MET A 81 -1.67 -8.57 -8.88
C MET A 81 -3.07 -8.07 -9.30
N VAL A 82 -4.12 -8.71 -8.77
CA VAL A 82 -5.51 -8.35 -9.07
C VAL A 82 -5.91 -7.04 -8.38
N ALA A 83 -5.44 -6.78 -7.16
CA ALA A 83 -5.66 -5.51 -6.46
C ALA A 83 -5.02 -4.33 -7.21
N GLY A 84 -3.79 -4.52 -7.74
CA GLY A 84 -3.14 -3.52 -8.57
C GLY A 84 -3.83 -3.29 -9.92
N PHE A 85 -4.33 -4.35 -10.55
CA PHE A 85 -5.09 -4.23 -11.81
C PHE A 85 -6.46 -3.57 -11.61
N LEU A 86 -7.11 -3.80 -10.47
CA LEU A 86 -8.41 -3.21 -10.12
C LEU A 86 -8.31 -1.87 -9.38
N GLY A 87 -7.10 -1.35 -9.15
CA GLY A 87 -6.91 -0.06 -8.47
C GLY A 87 -7.41 -0.03 -7.02
N LEU A 88 -7.45 -1.20 -6.36
CA LEU A 88 -7.72 -1.30 -4.91
C LEU A 88 -6.48 -1.03 -4.07
N ASP A 89 -5.33 -0.80 -4.71
CA ASP A 89 -4.16 -0.21 -4.08
C ASP A 89 -4.55 1.21 -3.68
N GLY A 90 -4.89 1.38 -2.39
CA GLY A 90 -5.37 2.64 -1.81
C GLY A 90 -4.35 3.77 -1.92
N GLY A 91 -4.23 4.34 -3.10
CA GLY A 91 -3.56 5.59 -3.39
C GLY A 91 -4.55 6.48 -4.11
N GLU A 92 -5.29 7.31 -3.36
CA GLU A 92 -5.84 8.51 -3.96
C GLU A 92 -4.67 9.26 -4.58
N THR A 93 -4.67 9.37 -5.91
CA THR A 93 -3.87 10.38 -6.59
C THR A 93 -4.47 11.72 -6.21
N GLY A 94 -4.07 12.22 -5.03
CA GLY A 94 -4.51 13.51 -4.53
C GLY A 94 -4.33 14.52 -5.65
N LYS A 95 -5.41 15.20 -6.04
CA LYS A 95 -5.34 16.29 -7.01
C LYS A 95 -4.37 17.33 -6.45
N TYR A 96 -3.16 17.38 -7.00
CA TYR A 96 -2.20 18.42 -6.64
C TYR A 96 -2.73 19.74 -7.18
N LYS A 97 -3.08 20.66 -6.27
CA LYS A 97 -3.36 22.03 -6.64
C LYS A 97 -2.03 22.71 -6.91
N GLU A 98 -1.79 23.09 -8.16
CA GLU A 98 -0.66 23.97 -8.48
C GLU A 98 -0.91 25.33 -7.81
N ILE A 99 -0.02 25.72 -6.90
CA ILE A 99 -0.06 26.99 -6.19
C ILE A 99 1.15 27.79 -6.64
N PRO A 100 1.00 29.03 -7.11
CA PRO A 100 2.14 29.87 -7.50
C PRO A 100 3.05 30.15 -6.30
N LEU A 101 4.36 30.15 -6.53
CA LEU A 101 5.37 30.28 -5.47
C LEU A 101 5.20 31.56 -4.63
N SER A 102 4.77 32.66 -5.25
CA SER A 102 4.52 33.93 -4.58
C SER A 102 3.42 33.84 -3.52
N GLU A 103 2.39 33.02 -3.76
CA GLU A 103 1.30 32.83 -2.80
C GLU A 103 1.76 31.94 -1.63
N ALA A 104 2.56 30.91 -1.94
CA ALA A 104 3.09 30.00 -0.93
C ALA A 104 4.09 30.69 0.01
N SER A 105 4.92 31.62 -0.49
CA SER A 105 5.94 32.34 0.30
C SER A 105 5.41 33.50 1.12
N ASN A 106 4.22 34.03 0.82
CA ASN A 106 3.66 35.18 1.53
C ASN A 106 2.93 34.81 2.83
N GLN A 107 2.97 33.54 3.23
CA GLN A 107 2.36 33.09 4.48
C GLN A 107 3.32 33.27 5.66
N SER A 108 2.96 34.20 6.55
CA SER A 108 3.71 34.51 7.78
C SER A 108 3.87 33.32 8.75
N THR A 109 3.14 32.24 8.53
CA THR A 109 3.15 31.02 9.35
C THR A 109 4.21 30.00 8.93
N ASN A 110 4.89 30.20 7.80
CA ASN A 110 5.86 29.23 7.31
C ASN A 110 7.13 29.23 8.16
N PRO A 111 7.55 28.07 8.71
CA PRO A 111 8.77 28.00 9.48
C PRO A 111 9.99 28.18 8.58
N ARG A 112 10.97 28.93 9.08
CA ARG A 112 12.27 29.13 8.42
C ARG A 112 13.36 28.38 9.16
N VAL A 113 14.19 27.67 8.43
CA VAL A 113 15.33 26.91 8.95
C VAL A 113 16.60 27.29 8.20
N PHE A 114 17.76 27.05 8.80
CA PHE A 114 19.03 27.41 8.20
C PHE A 114 20.07 26.31 8.41
N PHE A 115 20.99 26.21 7.46
CA PHE A 115 22.15 25.33 7.48
C PHE A 115 23.41 26.17 7.36
N ASP A 116 24.37 25.93 8.25
CA ASP A 116 25.71 26.44 8.15
C ASP A 116 26.56 25.36 7.47
N ILE A 117 27.14 25.68 6.30
CA ILE A 117 27.87 24.71 5.49
C ILE A 117 29.36 24.92 5.68
N GLU A 118 30.09 23.82 5.86
CA GLU A 118 31.54 23.79 5.90
C GLU A 118 32.07 22.90 4.77
N ILE A 119 33.05 23.40 4.00
CA ILE A 119 33.70 22.67 2.91
C ILE A 119 35.18 22.60 3.25
N GLY A 120 35.74 21.39 3.37
CA GLY A 120 37.16 21.23 3.72
C GLY A 120 37.57 21.80 5.09
N GLY A 121 36.61 22.07 5.99
CA GLY A 121 36.85 22.70 7.30
C GLY A 121 36.78 24.23 7.30
N GLU A 122 36.45 24.85 6.16
CA GLU A 122 36.17 26.28 6.07
C GLU A 122 34.66 26.55 5.96
N THR A 123 34.18 27.59 6.66
CA THR A 123 32.77 27.99 6.60
C THR A 123 32.44 28.58 5.24
N ALA A 124 31.65 27.86 4.44
CA ALA A 124 31.25 28.26 3.08
C ALA A 124 30.04 29.22 3.08
N GLY A 125 29.28 29.26 4.18
CA GLY A 125 28.18 30.21 4.37
C GLY A 125 26.92 29.59 4.96
N ARG A 126 25.86 30.41 5.05
CA ARG A 126 24.57 30.02 5.62
C ARG A 126 23.50 29.96 4.55
N ILE A 127 22.87 28.80 4.40
CA ILE A 127 21.66 28.63 3.56
C ILE A 127 20.44 28.80 4.45
N THR A 128 19.54 29.72 4.10
CA THR A 128 18.24 29.88 4.76
C THR A 128 17.14 29.35 3.84
N MET A 129 16.28 28.49 4.36
CA MET A 129 15.17 27.89 3.63
C MET A 129 13.86 28.17 4.37
N GLU A 130 12.82 28.50 3.61
CA GLU A 130 11.46 28.58 4.11
C GLU A 130 10.70 27.30 3.77
N LEU A 131 10.00 26.74 4.75
CA LEU A 131 9.23 25.51 4.59
C LEU A 131 7.75 25.84 4.43
N PHE A 132 7.15 25.37 3.33
CA PHE A 132 5.73 25.61 3.04
C PHE A 132 4.80 24.72 3.87
N ALA A 133 4.64 25.05 5.16
CA ALA A 133 3.81 24.29 6.08
C ALA A 133 2.32 24.30 5.71
N SER A 134 1.86 25.31 4.98
CA SER A 134 0.50 25.41 4.47
C SER A 134 0.14 24.36 3.42
N ILE A 135 1.11 23.97 2.59
CA ILE A 135 0.93 23.01 1.49
C ILE A 135 1.30 21.60 1.96
N VAL A 136 2.45 21.48 2.65
CA VAL A 136 3.01 20.20 3.08
C VAL A 136 3.27 20.17 4.59
N PRO A 137 2.23 20.22 5.44
CA PRO A 137 2.37 20.39 6.88
C PRO A 137 3.20 19.28 7.53
N LYS A 138 2.97 18.02 7.14
CA LYS A 138 3.70 16.86 7.69
C LYS A 138 5.17 16.87 7.29
N THR A 139 5.47 17.23 6.05
CA THR A 139 6.84 17.25 5.53
C THR A 139 7.62 18.43 6.08
N ALA A 140 7.01 19.62 6.12
CA ALA A 140 7.60 20.81 6.70
C ALA A 140 7.94 20.60 8.17
N GLU A 141 7.02 20.02 8.94
CA GLU A 141 7.26 19.73 10.35
C GLU A 141 8.34 18.65 10.55
N ASN A 142 8.33 17.58 9.76
CA ASN A 142 9.39 16.57 9.82
C ASN A 142 10.76 17.18 9.53
N PHE A 143 10.87 18.00 8.48
CA PHE A 143 12.12 18.67 8.12
C PHE A 143 12.58 19.64 9.21
N ARG A 144 11.65 20.42 9.78
CA ARG A 144 11.92 21.32 10.91
C ARG A 144 12.50 20.55 12.10
N CYS A 145 11.86 19.44 12.48
CA CYS A 145 12.33 18.60 13.59
C CYS A 145 13.71 17.97 13.32
N LEU A 146 14.00 17.59 12.08
CA LEU A 146 15.32 17.07 11.70
C LEU A 146 16.40 18.16 11.73
N CYS A 147 16.03 19.41 11.45
CA CYS A 147 16.94 20.54 11.61
C CYS A 147 17.21 20.82 13.10
N THR A 148 16.18 20.85 13.95
CA THR A 148 16.34 21.17 15.39
C THR A 148 16.86 20.01 16.23
N GLY A 149 16.67 18.77 15.77
CA GLY A 149 17.02 17.56 16.53
C GLY A 149 16.16 17.35 17.78
N GLU A 150 14.99 17.99 17.87
CA GLU A 150 14.12 17.95 19.06
C GLU A 150 13.44 16.58 19.29
N LYS A 151 13.36 15.74 18.25
CA LYS A 151 12.72 14.42 18.31
C LYS A 151 13.64 13.31 18.85
N GLY A 152 14.85 13.63 19.28
CA GLY A 152 15.76 12.69 19.93
C GLY A 152 16.34 11.66 18.97
N LYS A 153 16.19 10.37 19.26
CA LYS A 153 16.79 9.26 18.49
C LYS A 153 15.73 8.49 17.70
N GLY A 154 16.11 7.99 16.53
CA GLY A 154 15.25 7.15 15.71
C GLY A 154 14.97 5.82 16.42
N ALA A 155 13.70 5.41 16.47
CA ALA A 155 13.27 4.22 17.19
C ALA A 155 13.96 2.92 16.71
N VAL A 156 14.25 2.82 15.41
CA VAL A 156 14.87 1.64 14.80
C VAL A 156 16.38 1.75 14.70
N SER A 157 16.91 2.92 14.30
CA SER A 157 18.35 3.07 14.05
C SER A 157 19.15 3.43 15.29
N GLY A 158 18.51 3.96 16.34
CA GLY A 158 19.18 4.51 17.53
C GLY A 158 20.04 5.74 17.27
N LYS A 159 20.12 6.23 16.02
CA LYS A 159 20.86 7.44 15.65
C LYS A 159 20.05 8.69 15.99
N PRO A 160 20.70 9.81 16.35
CA PRO A 160 19.99 11.06 16.56
C PRO A 160 19.29 11.50 15.28
N LEU A 161 18.03 11.93 15.39
CA LEU A 161 17.23 12.48 14.29
C LEU A 161 17.60 13.95 14.10
N CYS A 162 18.85 14.21 13.75
CA CYS A 162 19.35 15.56 13.48
C CYS A 162 20.22 15.57 12.22
N PHE A 163 20.12 16.64 11.43
CA PHE A 163 21.02 16.89 10.30
C PHE A 163 22.39 17.42 10.72
N GLU A 164 22.54 17.85 11.97
CA GLU A 164 23.80 18.29 12.54
C GLU A 164 24.87 17.20 12.37
N SER A 165 25.99 17.54 11.71
CA SER A 165 27.11 16.65 11.30
C SER A 165 26.86 15.68 10.14
N SER A 166 25.72 15.78 9.45
CA SER A 166 25.50 15.02 8.21
C SER A 166 26.39 15.52 7.08
N ILE A 167 26.87 14.62 6.24
CA ILE A 167 27.72 14.92 5.07
C ILE A 167 26.86 14.74 3.82
N PHE A 168 26.95 15.68 2.89
CA PHE A 168 26.38 15.44 1.56
C PHE A 168 27.27 14.43 0.83
N PRO A 169 26.86 13.19 0.54
CA PRO A 169 27.80 12.18 0.04
C PRO A 169 28.38 12.50 -1.35
N SER A 170 27.75 13.38 -2.13
CA SER A 170 28.22 13.80 -3.45
C SER A 170 29.22 14.96 -3.42
N CYS A 171 29.32 15.69 -2.31
CA CYS A 171 30.19 16.86 -2.15
C CYS A 171 30.93 16.67 -0.83
N ASP A 172 32.25 16.81 -0.75
CA ASP A 172 32.99 16.69 0.53
C ASP A 172 32.76 17.89 1.47
N SER A 173 31.48 18.21 1.69
CA SER A 173 30.93 19.32 2.45
C SER A 173 30.15 18.75 3.62
N ARG A 174 30.46 19.22 4.82
CA ARG A 174 29.75 18.90 6.06
C ARG A 174 28.66 19.93 6.32
N ILE A 175 27.54 19.46 6.85
CA ILE A 175 26.44 20.31 7.26
C ILE A 175 26.51 20.48 8.78
N HIS A 176 26.66 21.72 9.21
CA HIS A 176 26.47 22.13 10.59
C HIS A 176 25.10 22.76 10.71
N VAL A 177 24.23 22.14 11.50
CA VAL A 177 22.91 22.69 11.77
C VAL A 177 22.95 23.32 13.14
N SER A 178 23.17 24.63 13.17
CA SER A 178 23.17 25.37 14.41
C SER A 178 21.74 25.42 14.97
N ARG A 179 21.56 24.87 16.17
CA ARG A 179 20.34 25.02 16.95
C ARG A 179 20.33 26.44 17.52
N ARG A 180 19.26 27.18 17.30
CA ARG A 180 18.92 28.28 18.23
C ARG A 180 18.26 27.68 19.47
#